data_AF-A0A352C4B9-F1
#
_entry.id   AF-A0A352C4B9-F1
#
_cell.length_a   1.000
_cell.length_b   1.000
_cell.length_c   1.000
_cell.angle_alpha   90.00
_cell.angle_beta   90.00
_cell.angle_gamma   90.00
#
_symmetry.space_group_name_H-M   'P 1'
#
loop_
_entity.id
_entity.type
_entity.pdbx_description
1 polymer ?
#
loop_
_entity_poly.entity_id
_entity_poly.type
_entity_poly.pdbx_seq_one_letter_code
_entity_poly.pdbx_strand_id
1 'polypeptide(L)'
;MSVLVGHQAPDFTVPSVLGNGEIVDKFNLFERIKGKHALVFFYPLDFTFVCPSELIALDHRMDEFTKRGVEVIAVSIDSQFTH
;
A
#
# COMPACT_ATOMS: atom_id res chain seq x y z
N MET A 1 -16.51 8.78 6.12
CA MET A 1 -16.28 7.79 7.20
C MET A 1 -14.93 8.12 7.81
N SER A 2 -14.85 8.50 9.09
CA SER A 2 -13.57 8.78 9.75
C SER A 2 -12.91 7.47 10.18
N VAL A 3 -11.59 7.36 9.98
CA VAL A 3 -10.80 6.24 10.52
C VAL A 3 -10.51 6.55 11.98
N LEU A 4 -11.04 5.72 12.89
CA LEU A 4 -10.85 5.88 14.33
C LEU A 4 -9.85 4.83 14.84
N VAL A 5 -8.93 5.27 15.69
CA VAL A 5 -7.95 4.36 16.33
C VAL A 5 -8.69 3.32 17.17
N GLY A 6 -8.25 2.06 17.07
CA GLY A 6 -8.86 0.93 17.79
C GLY A 6 -10.10 0.34 17.12
N HIS A 7 -10.64 0.99 16.07
CA HIS A 7 -11.66 0.40 15.22
C HIS A 7 -11.04 -0.36 14.05
N GLN A 8 -11.80 -1.32 13.54
CA GLN A 8 -11.42 -2.04 12.33
C GLN A 8 -11.25 -1.05 11.16
N ALA A 9 -10.14 -1.18 10.43
CA ALA A 9 -9.91 -0.39 9.23
C ALA A 9 -11.00 -0.67 8.18
N PRO A 10 -11.34 0.30 7.31
CA PRO A 10 -12.25 0.04 6.20
C PRO A 10 -11.64 -0.99 5.23
N ASP A 11 -12.44 -1.97 4.80
CA ASP A 11 -12.06 -2.84 3.70
C ASP A 11 -12.31 -2.16 2.36
N PHE A 12 -11.47 -2.47 1.36
CA PHE A 12 -11.62 -1.96 0.01
C PHE A 12 -11.09 -2.96 -1.01
N THR A 13 -11.65 -2.88 -2.22
CA THR A 13 -11.18 -3.64 -3.38
C THR A 13 -10.96 -2.70 -4.55
N VAL A 14 -9.74 -2.66 -5.07
CA VAL A 14 -9.31 -1.71 -6.12
C VAL A 14 -8.30 -2.36 -7.07
N PRO A 15 -8.10 -1.83 -8.28
CA PRO A 15 -6.97 -2.21 -9.13
C PRO A 15 -5.63 -1.86 -8.47
N SER A 16 -4.59 -2.67 -8.67
CA SER A 16 -3.28 -2.46 -8.07
C SER A 16 -2.17 -3.08 -8.91
N VAL A 17 -0.94 -2.60 -8.72
CA VAL A 17 0.28 -3.19 -9.30
C VAL A 17 1.02 -3.94 -8.20
N LEU A 18 1.29 -5.22 -8.45
CA LEU A 18 2.04 -6.07 -7.52
C LEU A 18 3.55 -5.79 -7.63
N GLY A 19 4.32 -6.18 -6.62
CA GLY A 19 5.79 -5.98 -6.60
C GLY A 19 6.56 -6.70 -7.73
N ASN A 20 5.91 -7.61 -8.45
CA ASN A 20 6.43 -8.25 -9.67
C ASN A 20 6.10 -7.46 -10.96
N GLY A 21 5.41 -6.33 -10.86
CA GLY A 21 4.94 -5.51 -11.99
C GLY A 21 3.61 -5.98 -12.61
N GLU A 22 2.97 -7.00 -12.05
CA GLU A 22 1.68 -7.48 -12.57
C GLU A 22 0.53 -6.57 -12.13
N ILE A 23 -0.31 -6.17 -13.08
CA ILE A 23 -1.53 -5.41 -12.82
C ILE A 23 -2.65 -6.39 -12.47
N VAL A 24 -3.24 -6.21 -11.29
CA VAL A 24 -4.43 -6.95 -10.85
C VAL A 24 -5.64 -6.02 -10.77
N ASP A 25 -6.76 -6.43 -11.34
CA ASP A 25 -7.99 -5.62 -11.36
C ASP A 25 -8.70 -5.58 -10.00
N LYS A 26 -8.47 -6.58 -9.16
CA LYS A 26 -9.16 -6.76 -7.88
C LYS A 26 -8.18 -7.13 -6.77
N PHE A 27 -7.52 -6.13 -6.22
CA PHE A 27 -6.78 -6.24 -4.98
C PHE A 27 -7.72 -5.95 -3.80
N ASN A 28 -7.96 -6.93 -2.93
CA ASN A 28 -8.71 -6.75 -1.68
C ASN A 28 -7.75 -6.62 -0.49
N LEU A 29 -7.96 -5.60 0.35
CA LEU A 29 -7.09 -5.33 1.50
C LEU A 29 -7.12 -6.49 2.51
N PHE A 30 -8.30 -6.87 3.01
CA PHE A 30 -8.43 -7.87 4.07
C PHE A 30 -7.96 -9.27 3.68
N GLU A 31 -8.17 -9.66 2.42
CA GLU A 31 -7.63 -10.90 1.87
C GLU A 31 -6.10 -10.87 1.86
N ARG A 32 -5.49 -9.76 1.42
CA ARG A 32 -4.03 -9.64 1.33
C ARG A 32 -3.34 -9.65 2.68
N ILE A 33 -3.96 -9.05 3.69
CA ILE A 33 -3.37 -8.86 5.04
C ILE A 33 -3.82 -9.94 6.04
N LYS A 34 -4.52 -10.98 5.59
CA LYS A 34 -5.07 -12.02 6.47
C LYS A 34 -3.96 -12.66 7.32
N GLY A 35 -4.06 -12.48 8.64
CA GLY A 35 -3.10 -13.01 9.61
C GLY A 35 -1.75 -12.28 9.65
N LYS A 36 -1.64 -11.13 8.98
CA LYS A 36 -0.45 -10.28 8.95
C LYS A 36 -0.78 -8.88 9.45
N HIS A 37 0.23 -8.15 9.92
CA HIS A 37 0.08 -6.72 10.15
C HIS A 37 0.17 -5.99 8.81
N ALA A 38 -0.42 -4.81 8.72
CA ALA A 38 -0.40 -4.02 7.50
C ALA A 38 -0.02 -2.57 7.78
N LEU A 39 0.81 -2.01 6.93
CA LEU A 39 1.07 -0.58 6.81
C LEU A 39 0.42 -0.10 5.51
N VAL A 40 -0.69 0.63 5.63
CA VAL A 40 -1.33 1.29 4.48
C VAL A 40 -0.86 2.75 4.46
N PHE A 41 -0.07 3.09 3.46
CA PHE A 41 0.53 4.41 3.28
C PHE A 41 -0.12 5.12 2.10
N PHE A 42 -0.73 6.28 2.35
CA PHE A 42 -1.34 7.09 1.30
C PHE A 42 -0.38 8.21 0.91
N TYR A 43 -0.09 8.34 -0.38
CA TYR A 43 0.68 9.46 -0.93
C TYR A 43 -0.16 10.21 -1.97
N PRO A 44 0.03 11.54 -2.12
CA PRO A 44 -0.84 12.35 -2.97
C PRO A 44 -0.89 11.92 -4.44
N LEU A 45 0.26 11.89 -5.11
CA LEU A 45 0.38 11.70 -6.56
C LEU A 45 1.78 11.22 -6.93
N ASP A 46 1.86 10.32 -7.90
CA ASP A 46 3.10 9.93 -8.57
C ASP A 46 3.77 11.12 -9.28
N PHE A 47 5.09 11.03 -9.45
CA PHE A 47 5.91 12.03 -10.14
C PHE A 47 5.84 13.46 -9.54
N THR A 48 5.53 13.57 -8.25
CA THR A 48 5.62 14.82 -7.49
C THR A 48 6.92 14.91 -6.67
N PHE A 49 7.16 16.04 -5.99
CA PHE A 49 8.48 16.36 -5.44
C PHE A 49 8.89 15.55 -4.18
N VAL A 50 7.93 15.20 -3.32
CA VAL A 50 8.22 14.54 -2.01
C VAL A 50 7.93 13.05 -2.04
N CYS A 51 6.87 12.62 -2.72
CA CYS A 51 6.46 11.23 -2.84
C CYS A 51 7.57 10.25 -3.23
N PRO A 52 8.47 10.52 -4.21
CA PRO A 52 9.51 9.56 -4.56
C PRO A 52 10.49 9.34 -3.42
N SER A 53 10.77 10.35 -2.60
CA SER A 53 11.68 10.20 -1.46
C SER A 53 11.09 9.32 -0.35
N GLU A 54 9.79 9.40 -0.11
CA GLU A 54 9.09 8.57 0.88
C GLU A 54 8.95 7.13 0.40
N LEU A 55 8.61 6.92 -0.88
CA LEU A 55 8.52 5.58 -1.47
C LEU A 55 9.88 4.89 -1.51
N ILE A 56 10.96 5.58 -1.88
CA ILE A 56 12.33 5.03 -1.82
C ILE A 56 12.74 4.70 -0.38
N ALA A 57 12.38 5.56 0.59
CA ALA A 57 12.67 5.29 1.99
C ALA A 57 11.91 4.07 2.54
N LEU A 58 10.68 3.83 2.06
CA LEU A 58 9.92 2.62 2.35
C LEU A 58 10.55 1.40 1.69
N ASP A 59 10.93 1.49 0.41
CA ASP A 59 11.60 0.43 -0.35
C ASP A 59 12.87 -0.07 0.36
N HIS A 60 13.76 0.85 0.75
CA HIS A 60 14.97 0.54 1.51
C HIS A 60 14.71 -0.17 2.86
N ARG A 61 13.47 -0.13 3.37
CA ARG A 61 13.06 -0.74 4.64
C ARG A 61 12.14 -1.95 4.45
N MET A 62 11.83 -2.35 3.21
CA MET A 62 10.90 -3.46 2.93
C MET A 62 11.33 -4.78 3.57
N ASP A 63 12.63 -5.06 3.61
CA ASP A 63 13.17 -6.24 4.28
C ASP A 63 12.85 -6.26 5.78
N GLU A 64 12.93 -5.11 6.45
CA GLU A 64 12.63 -5.00 7.88
C GLU A 64 11.14 -5.19 8.17
N PHE A 65 10.27 -4.68 7.31
CA PHE A 65 8.82 -4.91 7.41
C PHE A 65 8.48 -6.38 7.16
N THR A 66 9.09 -6.98 6.13
CA THR A 66 8.87 -8.39 5.77
C THR A 66 9.30 -9.33 6.89
N LYS A 67 10.48 -9.10 7.50
CA LYS A 67 10.96 -9.86 8.68
C LYS A 67 10.00 -9.79 9.87
N ARG A 68 9.25 -8.70 10.01
CA ARG A 68 8.26 -8.49 11.08
C ARG A 68 6.86 -9.00 10.71
N GLY A 69 6.68 -9.58 9.52
CA GLY A 69 5.38 -10.03 9.03
C GLY A 69 4.41 -8.87 8.77
N VAL A 70 4.93 -7.71 8.38
CA VAL A 70 4.15 -6.54 8.00
C VAL A 70 4.08 -6.46 6.49
N GLU A 71 2.85 -6.37 5.96
CA GLU A 71 2.60 -6.07 4.55
C GLU A 71 2.52 -4.56 4.35
N VAL A 72 3.26 -4.04 3.38
CA VAL A 72 3.26 -2.62 3.04
C VAL A 72 2.41 -2.43 1.78
N ILE A 73 1.42 -1.54 1.86
CA ILE A 73 0.55 -1.17 0.75
C ILE A 73 0.63 0.34 0.58
N ALA A 74 1.11 0.79 -0.58
CA ALA A 74 1.11 2.20 -0.96
C ALA A 74 -0.10 2.51 -1.84
N VAL A 75 -0.78 3.63 -1.59
CA VAL A 75 -2.02 4.01 -2.28
C VAL A 75 -1.96 5.49 -2.68
N SER A 76 -2.28 5.79 -3.93
CA SER A 76 -2.56 7.14 -4.41
C SER A 76 -3.86 7.18 -5.20
N ILE A 77 -4.17 8.33 -5.80
CA ILE A 77 -5.32 8.50 -6.70
C ILE A 77 -4.95 8.28 -8.17
N ASP A 78 -3.71 7.88 -8.46
CA ASP A 78 -3.22 7.65 -9.81
C ASP A 78 -3.83 6.38 -10.41
N SER A 79 -3.73 6.26 -11.74
CA SER A 79 -4.07 5.01 -12.42
C SER A 79 -2.99 3.97 -12.18
N GLN A 80 -3.38 2.70 -12.14
CA GLN A 80 -2.46 1.56 -12.11
C GLN A 80 -1.46 1.50 -13.27
N PHE A 81 -1.68 2.27 -14.35
CA PHE A 81 -0.74 2.38 -15.47
C PHE A 81 0.37 3.42 -15.24
N THR A 82 0.29 4.20 -14.16
CA THR A 82 1.25 5.25 -13.80
C THR A 82 2.41 4.72 -12.96
N HIS A 83 2.17 3.65 -12.20
CA HIS A 83 3.11 3.04 -11.24
C HIS A 83 4.25 2.26 -11.90
#